data_AF-A0A401RQS2-F1
#
_entry.id   AF-A0A401RQS2-F1
#
_cell.length_a   1.000
_cell.length_b   1.000
_cell.length_c   1.000
_cell.angle_alpha   90.00
_cell.angle_beta   90.00
_cell.angle_gamma   90.00
#
_symmetry.space_group_name_H-M   'P 1'
#
loop_
_entity.id
_entity.type
_entity.pdbx_description
1 polymer ?
#
loop_
_entity_poly.entity_id
_entity_poly.type
_entity_poly.pdbx_seq_one_letter_code
_entity_poly.pdbx_strand_id
1 'polypeptide(L)'
;QELMSDLYLQKLEVETLAHHSQSFTRQLPVPERELIEGPLQDYRECWEKLERELVSKQHELEKTLLSLGHFQPALQQTLTWLITTQELLDQQRCPSIDLHTCEIQLAKLRVLWNDVRAHESTVQSVHQAGLALLTPNSRKTVSNLSHNLQELDLRWERVKYQTEQQVLELETTVSQAQKLNQEIQGLLLWIDEVEGQLSANGLCEAAQTPQERFQLHLELYKEVESKQCAYDSVYTVMEQFLNDCRDSKGSKTEHRLHTLQHKWNAVHLKMQERKVRLSERVTLETQFHSNAQELIGWIEDAMNMLNKAPAPSLIQEYITIQIQDHQVTCPGRNTVHPPPHHTVAKCYLMAQNHPGRFSSDVASHSAQLNTLEQCSEPLRDYSSKQHRSLIQNVMGTVREKWAKLTQCTSQREQSLQEARKHAQQV
;
A
#
# COMPACT_ATOMS: atom_id res chain seq x y z
N GLN A 1 12.76 -20.36 74.24
CA GLN A 1 11.90 -20.42 75.44
C GLN A 1 12.57 -21.19 76.56
N GLU A 2 13.02 -22.43 76.35
CA GLU A 2 13.75 -23.22 77.38
C GLU A 2 14.98 -22.51 77.94
N LEU A 3 15.84 -21.98 77.06
CA LEU A 3 17.06 -21.24 77.44
C LEU A 3 16.80 -19.99 78.31
N MET A 4 15.64 -19.34 78.17
CA MET A 4 15.27 -18.20 79.00
C MET A 4 14.75 -18.65 80.36
N SER A 5 13.97 -19.73 80.41
CA SER A 5 13.55 -20.34 81.68
C SER A 5 14.75 -20.79 82.51
N ASP A 6 15.75 -21.41 81.87
CA ASP A 6 16.99 -21.84 82.53
C ASP A 6 17.83 -20.65 83.01
N LEU A 7 17.89 -19.56 82.24
CA LEU A 7 18.54 -18.31 82.67
C LEU A 7 17.87 -17.75 83.93
N TYR A 8 16.53 -17.66 83.96
CA TYR A 8 15.81 -17.15 85.13
C TYR A 8 16.06 -18.01 86.37
N LEU A 9 16.18 -19.32 86.20
CA LEU A 9 16.50 -20.24 87.28
C LEU A 9 17.93 -20.02 87.80
N GLN A 10 18.92 -19.94 86.90
CA GLN A 10 20.32 -19.70 87.28
C GLN A 10 20.56 -18.29 87.84
N LYS A 11 19.79 -17.29 87.40
CA LYS A 11 19.83 -15.94 87.98
C LYS A 11 19.52 -15.96 89.48
N LEU A 12 18.51 -16.72 89.87
CA LEU A 12 18.13 -16.87 91.27
C LEU A 12 19.28 -17.53 92.07
N GLU A 13 19.94 -18.54 91.50
CA GLU A 13 21.10 -19.19 92.13
C GLU A 13 22.28 -18.23 92.29
N VAL A 14 22.59 -17.42 91.29
CA VAL A 14 23.67 -16.41 91.35
C VAL A 14 23.37 -15.31 92.38
N GLU A 15 22.12 -14.83 92.45
CA GLU A 15 21.69 -13.83 93.44
C GLU A 15 21.75 -14.39 94.87
N THR A 16 21.33 -15.65 95.06
CA THR A 16 21.45 -16.31 96.37
C THR A 16 22.92 -16.51 96.75
N LEU A 17 23.79 -16.93 95.84
CA LEU A 17 25.22 -17.13 96.09
C LEU A 17 25.93 -15.81 96.38
N ALA A 18 25.53 -14.71 95.72
CA ALA A 18 25.99 -13.36 96.02
C ALA A 18 25.55 -12.89 97.42
N HIS A 19 24.31 -13.18 97.84
CA HIS A 19 23.81 -12.82 99.16
C HIS A 19 24.50 -13.62 100.29
N HIS A 20 24.65 -14.94 100.12
CA HIS A 20 25.35 -15.79 101.08
C HIS A 20 26.82 -15.39 101.22
N SER A 21 27.49 -15.12 100.10
CA SER A 21 28.89 -14.70 100.11
C SER A 21 29.10 -13.31 100.72
N GLN A 22 28.17 -12.36 100.55
CA GLN A 22 28.18 -11.07 101.25
C GLN A 22 28.00 -11.21 102.76
N SER A 23 27.12 -12.12 103.21
CA SER A 23 26.94 -12.41 104.62
C SER A 23 28.18 -13.07 105.23
N PHE A 24 28.85 -13.96 104.48
CA PHE A 24 30.03 -14.69 104.92
C PHE A 24 31.29 -13.81 104.97
N THR A 25 31.54 -12.98 103.96
CA THR A 25 32.68 -12.04 103.91
C THR A 25 32.63 -10.96 105.00
N ARG A 26 31.44 -10.61 105.52
CA ARG A 26 31.29 -9.71 106.68
C ARG A 26 31.80 -10.30 107.99
N GLN A 27 31.96 -11.63 108.08
CA GLN A 27 32.38 -12.33 109.30
C GLN A 27 33.89 -12.66 109.30
N LEU A 28 34.62 -12.35 108.22
CA LEU A 28 36.02 -12.72 108.01
C LEU A 28 37.01 -11.56 108.27
N PRO A 29 38.25 -11.84 108.71
CA PRO A 29 39.34 -10.86 108.77
C PRO A 29 39.67 -10.27 107.39
N VAL A 30 40.10 -9.00 107.36
CA VAL A 30 40.41 -8.24 106.13
C VAL A 30 41.27 -8.98 105.09
N PRO A 31 42.40 -9.65 105.42
CA PRO A 31 43.23 -10.32 104.41
C PRO A 31 42.58 -11.55 103.77
N GLU A 32 41.68 -12.25 104.46
CA GLU A 32 40.94 -13.41 103.92
C GLU A 32 39.73 -12.97 103.10
N ARG A 33 39.15 -11.83 103.47
CA ARG A 33 38.04 -11.18 102.77
C ARG A 33 38.44 -10.74 101.37
N GLU A 34 39.60 -10.09 101.22
CA GLU A 34 40.11 -9.63 99.92
C GLU A 34 40.37 -10.79 98.95
N LEU A 35 40.75 -11.97 99.46
CA LEU A 35 41.01 -13.17 98.66
C LEU A 35 39.74 -13.76 98.00
N ILE A 36 38.58 -13.54 98.62
CA ILE A 36 37.28 -14.09 98.20
C ILE A 36 36.45 -13.05 97.45
N GLU A 37 36.56 -11.76 97.81
CA GLU A 37 35.83 -10.67 97.15
C GLU A 37 36.22 -10.50 95.68
N GLY A 38 37.50 -10.67 95.30
CA GLY A 38 37.96 -10.59 93.91
C GLY A 38 37.28 -11.62 92.98
N PRO A 39 37.44 -12.93 93.22
CA PRO A 39 36.80 -13.98 92.41
C PRO A 39 35.26 -13.90 92.36
N LEU A 40 34.62 -13.46 93.45
CA LEU A 40 33.17 -13.22 93.48
C LEU A 40 32.75 -12.02 92.65
N GLN A 41 33.58 -10.98 92.61
CA GLN A 41 33.37 -9.83 91.75
C GLN A 41 33.54 -10.20 90.28
N ASP A 42 34.61 -10.94 89.93
CA ASP A 42 34.82 -11.47 88.58
C ASP A 42 33.65 -12.35 88.12
N TYR A 43 33.15 -13.22 89.00
CA TYR A 43 32.00 -14.07 88.72
C TYR A 43 30.71 -13.27 88.47
N ARG A 44 30.45 -12.23 89.29
CA ARG A 44 29.31 -11.31 89.08
C ARG A 44 29.43 -10.57 87.76
N GLU A 45 30.60 -10.01 87.46
CA GLU A 45 30.84 -9.28 86.20
C GLU A 45 30.68 -10.21 84.99
N CYS A 46 31.15 -11.46 85.07
CA CYS A 46 30.94 -12.46 84.04
C CYS A 46 29.46 -12.81 83.86
N TRP A 47 28.69 -12.96 84.95
CA TRP A 47 27.27 -13.21 84.89
C TRP A 47 26.49 -12.03 84.28
N GLU A 48 26.76 -10.80 84.72
CA GLU A 48 26.14 -9.59 84.16
C GLU A 48 26.48 -9.38 82.69
N LYS A 49 27.70 -9.77 82.27
CA LYS A 49 28.08 -9.78 80.85
C LYS A 49 27.27 -10.83 80.07
N LEU A 50 27.20 -12.07 80.57
CA LEU A 50 26.43 -13.14 79.94
C LEU A 50 24.94 -12.79 79.83
N GLU A 51 24.35 -12.24 80.90
CA GLU A 51 22.96 -11.78 80.91
C GLU A 51 22.72 -10.68 79.86
N ARG A 52 23.60 -9.68 79.78
CA ARG A 52 23.52 -8.63 78.75
C ARG A 52 23.65 -9.20 77.34
N GLU A 53 24.59 -10.12 77.11
CA GLU A 53 24.77 -10.77 75.82
C GLU A 53 23.55 -11.62 75.43
N LEU A 54 22.98 -12.37 76.38
CA LEU A 54 21.81 -13.22 76.11
C LEU A 54 20.55 -12.40 75.84
N VAL A 55 20.29 -11.34 76.61
CA VAL A 55 19.16 -10.42 76.36
C VAL A 55 19.33 -9.72 75.01
N SER A 56 20.54 -9.29 74.67
CA SER A 56 20.85 -8.72 73.35
C SER A 56 20.57 -9.73 72.24
N LYS A 57 20.98 -11.00 72.40
CA LYS A 57 20.71 -12.08 71.44
C LYS A 57 19.22 -12.42 71.34
N GLN A 58 18.48 -12.41 72.44
CA GLN A 58 17.03 -12.61 72.43
C GLN A 58 16.35 -11.51 71.63
N HIS A 59 16.68 -10.24 71.89
CA HIS A 59 16.10 -9.13 71.16
C HIS A 59 16.44 -9.18 69.66
N GLU A 60 17.67 -9.57 69.32
CA GLU A 60 18.10 -9.81 67.93
C GLU A 60 17.29 -10.94 67.26
N LEU A 61 17.05 -12.05 67.97
CA LEU A 61 16.24 -13.17 67.48
C LEU A 61 14.76 -12.80 67.32
N GLU A 62 14.18 -12.07 68.27
CA GLU A 62 12.78 -11.61 68.20
C GLU A 62 12.58 -10.62 67.04
N LYS A 63 13.52 -9.68 66.87
CA LYS A 63 13.50 -8.73 65.75
C LYS A 63 13.62 -9.44 64.40
N THR A 64 14.53 -10.41 64.28
CA THR A 64 14.71 -11.17 63.03
C THR A 64 13.54 -12.10 62.72
N LEU A 65 12.91 -12.69 63.73
CA LEU A 65 11.71 -13.51 63.56
C LEU A 65 10.52 -12.67 63.09
N LEU A 66 10.32 -11.48 63.65
CA LEU A 66 9.29 -10.56 63.23
C LEU A 66 9.51 -10.06 61.79
N SER A 67 10.75 -9.72 61.42
CA SER A 67 11.06 -9.32 60.04
C SER A 67 10.88 -10.47 59.05
N LEU A 68 11.22 -11.71 59.43
CA LEU A 68 10.96 -12.90 58.61
C LEU A 68 9.46 -13.14 58.40
N GLY A 69 8.65 -12.96 59.45
CA GLY A 69 7.20 -13.10 59.41
C GLY A 69 6.51 -12.12 58.45
N HIS A 70 7.02 -10.89 58.34
CA HIS A 70 6.52 -9.92 57.35
C HIS A 70 7.09 -10.14 55.95
N PHE A 71 8.34 -10.60 55.85
CA PHE A 71 9.02 -10.80 54.57
C PHE A 71 8.39 -11.93 53.74
N GLN A 72 8.08 -13.08 54.34
CA GLN A 72 7.60 -14.24 53.58
C GLN A 72 6.29 -13.97 52.81
N PRO A 73 5.23 -13.39 53.41
CA PRO A 73 4.02 -13.03 52.68
C PRO A 73 4.27 -12.01 51.58
N ALA A 74 5.10 -10.99 51.83
CA ALA A 74 5.43 -9.96 50.85
C ALA A 74 6.17 -10.56 49.63
N LEU A 75 7.15 -11.43 49.87
CA LEU A 75 7.84 -12.18 48.82
C LEU A 75 6.87 -13.05 48.01
N GLN A 76 6.02 -13.83 48.68
CA GLN A 76 5.07 -14.72 48.01
C GLN A 76 4.08 -13.94 47.16
N GLN A 77 3.53 -12.83 47.68
CA GLN A 77 2.61 -11.97 46.95
C GLN A 77 3.28 -11.38 45.70
N THR A 78 4.52 -10.90 45.84
CA THR A 78 5.27 -10.28 44.74
C THR A 78 5.62 -11.31 43.66
N LEU A 79 6.10 -12.49 44.06
CA LEU A 79 6.34 -13.59 43.13
C LEU A 79 5.06 -14.01 42.41
N THR A 80 3.95 -14.17 43.13
CA THR A 80 2.66 -14.55 42.53
C THR A 80 2.22 -13.54 41.48
N TRP A 81 2.29 -12.24 41.80
CA TRP A 81 1.98 -11.18 40.85
C TRP A 81 2.89 -11.26 39.62
N LEU A 82 4.21 -11.45 39.79
CA LEU A 82 5.15 -11.64 38.68
C LEU A 82 4.79 -12.83 37.79
N ILE A 83 4.41 -13.97 38.38
CA ILE A 83 3.97 -15.14 37.59
C ILE A 83 2.75 -14.78 36.75
N THR A 84 1.73 -14.20 37.38
CA THR A 84 0.48 -13.87 36.69
C THR A 84 0.67 -12.83 35.59
N THR A 85 1.52 -11.82 35.84
CA THR A 85 1.85 -10.79 34.84
C THR A 85 2.63 -11.38 33.68
N GLN A 86 3.59 -12.29 33.95
CA GLN A 86 4.31 -12.98 32.89
C GLN A 86 3.39 -13.85 32.04
N GLU A 87 2.46 -14.59 32.66
CA GLU A 87 1.45 -15.37 31.93
C GLU A 87 0.57 -14.48 31.05
N LEU A 88 0.18 -13.29 31.52
CA LEU A 88 -0.58 -12.32 30.73
C LEU A 88 0.23 -11.80 29.52
N LEU A 89 1.52 -11.52 29.71
CA LEU A 89 2.43 -11.09 28.63
C LEU A 89 2.66 -12.20 27.61
N ASP A 90 2.81 -13.46 28.06
CA ASP A 90 3.00 -14.61 27.20
C ASP A 90 1.71 -15.00 26.44
N GLN A 91 0.52 -14.65 26.96
CA GLN A 91 -0.77 -14.84 26.30
C GLN A 91 -1.11 -13.79 25.24
N GLN A 92 -0.43 -12.62 25.25
CA GLN A 92 -0.63 -11.59 24.22
C GLN A 92 -0.17 -12.13 22.87
N ARG A 93 -1.14 -12.38 21.97
CA ARG A 93 -0.91 -12.86 20.60
C ARG A 93 -0.31 -11.76 19.72
N CYS A 94 0.10 -12.15 18.51
CA CYS A 94 0.50 -11.23 17.44
C CYS A 94 -0.46 -10.02 17.33
N PRO A 95 0.06 -8.81 17.08
CA PRO A 95 -0.76 -7.61 16.94
C PRO A 95 -1.83 -7.77 15.86
N SER A 96 -3.02 -7.20 16.10
CA SER A 96 -4.04 -7.11 15.05
C SER A 96 -3.56 -6.20 13.90
N ILE A 97 -4.16 -6.31 12.72
CA ILE A 97 -4.00 -5.33 11.63
C ILE A 97 -5.09 -4.24 11.64
N ASP A 98 -6.17 -4.45 12.40
CA ASP A 98 -7.24 -3.47 12.53
C ASP A 98 -6.81 -2.36 13.51
N LEU A 99 -6.59 -1.14 12.99
CA LEU A 99 -6.03 0.00 13.74
C LEU A 99 -6.68 0.19 15.12
N HIS A 100 -8.02 0.21 15.17
CA HIS A 100 -8.74 0.42 16.42
C HIS A 100 -8.48 -0.70 17.45
N THR A 101 -8.35 -1.94 16.98
CA THR A 101 -8.03 -3.09 17.84
C THR A 101 -6.61 -2.96 18.38
N CYS A 102 -5.64 -2.57 17.54
CA CYS A 102 -4.25 -2.33 17.96
C CYS A 102 -4.16 -1.21 19.00
N GLU A 103 -4.89 -0.10 18.80
CA GLU A 103 -4.93 1.02 19.74
C GLU A 103 -5.47 0.59 21.11
N ILE A 104 -6.53 -0.24 21.13
CA ILE A 104 -7.07 -0.82 22.37
C ILE A 104 -6.04 -1.73 23.03
N GLN A 105 -5.36 -2.59 22.27
CA GLN A 105 -4.31 -3.46 22.80
C GLN A 105 -3.16 -2.64 23.41
N LEU A 106 -2.72 -1.58 22.73
CA LEU A 106 -1.67 -0.69 23.20
C LEU A 106 -2.08 0.06 24.47
N ALA A 107 -3.32 0.55 24.55
CA ALA A 107 -3.82 1.19 25.75
C ALA A 107 -3.82 0.23 26.95
N LYS A 108 -4.26 -1.02 26.76
CA LYS A 108 -4.22 -2.06 27.81
C LYS A 108 -2.78 -2.37 28.25
N LEU A 109 -1.86 -2.52 27.29
CA LEU A 109 -0.47 -2.82 27.59
C LEU A 109 0.25 -1.67 28.30
N ARG A 110 -0.08 -0.41 27.96
CA ARG A 110 0.42 0.78 28.69
C ARG A 110 -0.06 0.83 30.13
N VAL A 111 -1.29 0.39 30.41
CA VAL A 111 -1.77 0.25 31.79
C VAL A 111 -0.94 -0.79 32.53
N LEU A 112 -0.68 -1.94 31.92
CA LEU A 112 0.19 -2.97 32.50
C LEU A 112 1.63 -2.47 32.72
N TRP A 113 2.19 -1.75 31.76
CA TRP A 113 3.52 -1.15 31.88
C TRP A 113 3.62 -0.16 33.05
N ASN A 114 2.60 0.67 33.26
CA ASN A 114 2.53 1.55 34.42
C ASN A 114 2.39 0.77 35.74
N ASP A 115 1.60 -0.31 35.75
CA ASP A 115 1.48 -1.20 36.91
C ASP A 115 2.81 -1.88 37.24
N VAL A 116 3.54 -2.35 36.23
CA VAL A 116 4.89 -2.89 36.38
C VAL A 116 5.81 -1.83 36.99
N ARG A 117 5.86 -0.60 36.46
CA ARG A 117 6.68 0.47 37.03
C ARG A 117 6.30 0.81 38.47
N ALA A 118 5.02 0.74 38.84
CA ALA A 118 4.58 0.98 40.21
C ALA A 118 5.09 -0.09 41.19
N HIS A 119 5.28 -1.34 40.74
CA HIS A 119 5.80 -2.44 41.56
C HIS A 119 7.32 -2.39 41.77
N GLU A 120 8.06 -1.52 41.08
CA GLU A 120 9.53 -1.44 41.18
C GLU A 120 10.00 -1.18 42.63
N SER A 121 9.37 -0.24 43.33
CA SER A 121 9.69 0.05 44.73
C SER A 121 9.36 -1.11 45.67
N THR A 122 8.29 -1.85 45.37
CA THR A 122 7.86 -3.02 46.16
C THR A 122 8.86 -4.16 46.00
N VAL A 123 9.27 -4.46 44.78
CA VAL A 123 10.30 -5.48 44.50
C VAL A 123 11.63 -5.11 45.15
N GLN A 124 12.06 -3.85 45.03
CA GLN A 124 13.28 -3.35 45.70
C GLN A 124 13.20 -3.48 47.23
N SER A 125 12.05 -3.13 47.82
CA SER A 125 11.83 -3.24 49.27
C SER A 125 11.86 -4.69 49.74
N VAL A 126 11.19 -5.61 49.03
CA VAL A 126 11.22 -7.04 49.32
C VAL A 126 12.64 -7.59 49.17
N HIS A 127 13.36 -7.22 48.10
CA HIS A 127 14.73 -7.64 47.88
C HIS A 127 15.65 -7.19 49.03
N GLN A 128 15.59 -5.91 49.41
CA GLN A 128 16.37 -5.36 50.54
C GLN A 128 16.03 -6.02 51.87
N ALA A 129 14.75 -6.29 52.14
CA ALA A 129 14.31 -6.99 53.34
C ALA A 129 14.85 -8.43 53.38
N GLY A 130 14.89 -9.11 52.23
CA GLY A 130 15.49 -10.44 52.12
C GLY A 130 17.01 -10.42 52.33
N LEU A 131 17.72 -9.43 51.79
CA LEU A 131 19.16 -9.26 52.04
C LEU A 131 19.46 -9.02 53.53
N ALA A 132 18.65 -8.22 54.21
CA ALA A 132 18.81 -7.97 55.65
C ALA A 132 18.61 -9.24 56.51
N LEU A 133 17.86 -10.21 56.00
CA LEU A 133 17.64 -11.52 56.65
C LEU A 133 18.78 -12.51 56.40
N LEU A 134 19.67 -12.26 55.43
CA LEU A 134 20.88 -13.06 55.19
C LEU A 134 21.94 -12.76 56.27
N THR A 135 21.73 -13.27 57.48
CA THR A 135 22.73 -13.23 58.56
C THR A 135 23.67 -14.44 58.51
N PRO A 136 24.97 -14.28 58.86
CA PRO A 136 26.01 -15.29 58.63
C PRO A 136 25.92 -16.58 59.47
N ASN A 137 24.94 -16.73 60.35
CA ASN A 137 24.94 -17.80 61.37
C ASN A 137 24.16 -19.08 61.01
N SER A 138 23.52 -19.19 59.82
CA SER A 138 22.73 -20.38 59.44
C SER A 138 22.84 -20.77 57.96
N ARG A 139 23.75 -21.71 57.64
CA ARG A 139 24.11 -22.11 56.25
C ARG A 139 22.94 -22.61 55.36
N LYS A 140 21.93 -23.29 55.90
CA LYS A 140 20.83 -23.88 55.10
C LYS A 140 19.70 -22.90 54.79
N THR A 141 19.34 -22.04 55.73
CA THR A 141 18.30 -21.00 55.56
C THR A 141 18.78 -19.92 54.59
N VAL A 142 20.09 -19.66 54.60
CA VAL A 142 20.77 -18.74 53.69
C VAL A 142 20.71 -19.20 52.21
N SER A 143 20.77 -20.51 51.92
CA SER A 143 20.73 -20.98 50.52
C SER A 143 19.34 -20.84 49.88
N ASN A 144 18.28 -21.20 50.59
CA ASN A 144 16.91 -21.14 50.06
C ASN A 144 16.44 -19.69 49.88
N LEU A 145 16.75 -18.81 50.85
CA LEU A 145 16.43 -17.39 50.76
C LEU A 145 17.17 -16.73 49.59
N SER A 146 18.47 -17.03 49.44
CA SER A 146 19.27 -16.55 48.31
C SER A 146 18.69 -16.98 46.96
N HIS A 147 18.28 -18.24 46.83
CA HIS A 147 17.63 -18.74 45.61
C HIS A 147 16.32 -18.01 45.30
N ASN A 148 15.47 -17.78 46.31
CA ASN A 148 14.21 -17.07 46.11
C ASN A 148 14.40 -15.60 45.72
N LEU A 149 15.43 -14.92 46.26
CA LEU A 149 15.78 -13.56 45.87
C LEU A 149 16.31 -13.52 44.44
N GLN A 150 17.14 -14.48 44.06
CA GLN A 150 17.61 -14.60 42.68
C GLN A 150 16.44 -14.83 41.71
N GLU A 151 15.49 -15.70 42.07
CA GLU A 151 14.28 -15.94 41.27
C GLU A 151 13.40 -14.68 41.16
N LEU A 152 13.24 -13.93 42.25
CA LEU A 152 12.53 -12.65 42.26
C LEU A 152 13.17 -11.67 41.27
N ASP A 153 14.48 -11.48 41.35
CA ASP A 153 15.21 -10.55 40.47
C ASP A 153 15.12 -10.97 39.01
N LEU A 154 15.33 -12.25 38.71
CA LEU A 154 15.26 -12.79 37.36
C LEU A 154 13.87 -12.60 36.74
N ARG A 155 12.80 -12.89 37.49
CA ARG A 155 11.42 -12.68 37.02
C ARG A 155 11.08 -11.22 36.85
N TRP A 156 11.49 -10.38 37.81
CA TRP A 156 11.27 -8.95 37.74
C TRP A 156 11.91 -8.33 36.50
N GLU A 157 13.20 -8.60 36.25
CA GLU A 157 13.90 -8.10 35.07
C GLU A 157 13.27 -8.63 33.78
N ARG A 158 12.84 -9.90 33.77
CA ARG A 158 12.12 -10.47 32.63
C ARG A 158 10.79 -9.76 32.36
N VAL A 159 9.94 -9.58 33.37
CA VAL A 159 8.63 -8.91 33.23
C VAL A 159 8.82 -7.46 32.80
N LYS A 160 9.76 -6.73 33.42
CA LYS A 160 10.11 -5.36 33.06
C LYS A 160 10.54 -5.25 31.59
N TYR A 161 11.52 -6.07 31.18
CA TYR A 161 12.02 -6.09 29.82
C TYR A 161 10.94 -6.50 28.81
N GLN A 162 10.23 -7.61 29.04
CA GLN A 162 9.19 -8.10 28.11
C GLN A 162 8.08 -7.06 27.93
N THR A 163 7.63 -6.41 29.01
CA THR A 163 6.58 -5.38 28.91
C THR A 163 7.06 -4.18 28.11
N GLU A 164 8.29 -3.70 28.35
CA GLU A 164 8.88 -2.59 27.58
C GLU A 164 9.03 -2.92 26.08
N GLN A 165 9.50 -4.13 25.76
CA GLN A 165 9.64 -4.57 24.36
C GLN A 165 8.29 -4.70 23.66
N GLN A 166 7.30 -5.34 24.29
CA GLN A 166 5.97 -5.48 23.69
C GLN A 166 5.28 -4.12 23.48
N VAL A 167 5.49 -3.14 24.37
CA VAL A 167 4.98 -1.77 24.17
C VAL A 167 5.60 -1.15 22.92
N LEU A 168 6.93 -1.22 22.79
CA LEU A 168 7.65 -0.64 21.64
C LEU A 168 7.26 -1.30 20.31
N GLU A 169 7.15 -2.62 20.30
CA GLU A 169 6.72 -3.40 19.14
C GLU A 169 5.30 -3.00 18.74
N LEU A 170 4.36 -2.97 19.68
CA LEU A 170 2.97 -2.66 19.40
C LEU A 170 2.77 -1.19 19.00
N GLU A 171 3.56 -0.25 19.54
CA GLU A 171 3.59 1.14 19.06
C GLU A 171 4.04 1.24 17.60
N THR A 172 5.05 0.47 17.23
CA THR A 172 5.52 0.39 15.84
C THR A 172 4.43 -0.20 14.93
N THR A 173 3.77 -1.27 15.38
CA THR A 173 2.66 -1.88 14.64
C THR A 173 1.47 -0.93 14.50
N VAL A 174 1.08 -0.20 15.54
CA VAL A 174 0.00 0.81 15.47
C VAL A 174 0.33 1.88 14.43
N SER A 175 1.58 2.38 14.43
CA SER A 175 2.05 3.35 13.44
C SER A 175 1.97 2.81 12.00
N GLN A 176 2.41 1.57 11.78
CA GLN A 176 2.32 0.90 10.48
C GLN A 176 0.86 0.68 10.04
N ALA A 177 0.01 0.19 10.94
CA ALA A 177 -1.42 -0.03 10.69
C ALA A 177 -2.14 1.29 10.38
N GLN A 178 -1.79 2.38 11.06
CA GLN A 178 -2.34 3.71 10.80
C GLN A 178 -1.94 4.18 9.40
N LYS A 179 -0.65 4.09 9.05
CA LYS A 179 -0.15 4.47 7.72
C LYS A 179 -0.83 3.65 6.62
N LEU A 180 -0.91 2.33 6.79
CA LEU A 180 -1.59 1.44 5.85
C LEU A 180 -3.06 1.82 5.65
N ASN A 181 -3.78 2.08 6.75
CA ASN A 181 -5.19 2.47 6.68
C ASN A 181 -5.40 3.82 5.97
N GLN A 182 -4.47 4.77 6.15
CA GLN A 182 -4.48 6.07 5.46
C GLN A 182 -4.18 5.91 3.97
N GLU A 183 -3.18 5.09 3.60
CA GLU A 183 -2.85 4.82 2.20
C GLU A 183 -4.00 4.12 1.46
N ILE A 184 -4.61 3.10 2.08
CA ILE A 184 -5.81 2.43 1.53
C ILE A 184 -6.95 3.45 1.35
N GLN A 185 -7.22 4.29 2.36
CA GLN A 185 -8.29 5.30 2.25
C GLN A 185 -8.00 6.32 1.14
N GLY A 186 -6.76 6.80 1.06
CA GLY A 186 -6.33 7.77 0.06
C GLY A 186 -6.47 7.22 -1.35
N LEU A 187 -6.04 5.98 -1.59
CA LEU A 187 -6.20 5.31 -2.88
C LEU A 187 -7.67 5.09 -3.23
N LEU A 188 -8.51 4.66 -2.29
CA LEU A 188 -9.95 4.49 -2.53
C LEU A 188 -10.64 5.79 -2.93
N LEU A 189 -10.38 6.89 -2.22
CA LEU A 189 -10.95 8.21 -2.55
C LEU A 189 -10.46 8.71 -3.90
N TRP A 190 -9.17 8.52 -4.20
CA TRP A 190 -8.61 8.91 -5.48
C TRP A 190 -9.19 8.06 -6.63
N ILE A 191 -9.40 6.76 -6.43
CA ILE A 191 -10.10 5.92 -7.41
C ILE A 191 -11.53 6.42 -7.64
N ASP A 192 -12.27 6.78 -6.58
CA ASP A 192 -13.63 7.31 -6.71
C ASP A 192 -13.65 8.62 -7.54
N GLU A 193 -12.64 9.48 -7.36
CA GLU A 193 -12.45 10.69 -8.19
C GLU A 193 -12.18 10.34 -9.66
N VAL A 194 -11.27 9.38 -9.93
CA VAL A 194 -10.98 8.91 -11.29
C VAL A 194 -12.21 8.29 -11.95
N GLU A 195 -12.99 7.50 -11.23
CA GLU A 195 -14.26 6.94 -11.72
C GLU A 195 -15.29 8.04 -12.01
N GLY A 196 -15.32 9.09 -11.19
CA GLY A 196 -16.11 10.30 -11.41
C GLY A 196 -15.72 11.01 -12.70
N GLN A 197 -14.42 11.25 -12.92
CA GLN A 197 -13.90 11.86 -14.15
C GLN A 197 -14.17 11.01 -15.39
N LEU A 198 -14.00 9.69 -15.31
CA LEU A 198 -14.33 8.76 -16.39
C LEU A 198 -15.81 8.84 -16.78
N SER A 199 -16.69 8.98 -15.79
CA SER A 199 -18.14 9.10 -15.98
C SER A 199 -18.50 10.47 -16.58
N ALA A 200 -17.94 11.55 -16.04
CA ALA A 200 -18.19 12.92 -16.50
C ALA A 200 -17.67 13.17 -17.92
N ASN A 201 -16.50 12.61 -18.28
CA ASN A 201 -15.93 12.73 -19.62
C ASN A 201 -16.76 11.99 -20.69
N GLY A 202 -17.72 11.15 -20.31
CA GLY A 202 -18.73 10.61 -21.24
C GLY A 202 -19.84 11.61 -21.59
N LEU A 203 -20.06 12.65 -20.76
CA LEU A 203 -21.13 13.63 -20.95
C LEU A 203 -20.69 14.84 -21.80
N CYS A 204 -19.40 15.15 -21.84
CA CYS A 204 -18.81 16.25 -22.64
C CYS A 204 -18.53 15.89 -24.11
N GLU A 205 -19.27 14.93 -24.68
CA GLU A 205 -19.09 14.42 -26.05
C GLU A 205 -19.38 15.42 -27.18
N ALA A 206 -19.93 16.60 -26.89
CA ALA A 206 -20.23 17.61 -27.91
C ALA A 206 -19.15 18.68 -28.09
N ALA A 207 -18.31 18.94 -27.09
CA ALA A 207 -17.48 20.16 -27.05
C ALA A 207 -16.02 19.97 -27.51
N GLN A 208 -15.53 18.74 -27.62
CA GLN A 208 -14.10 18.44 -27.87
C GLN A 208 -13.89 17.62 -29.14
N THR A 209 -12.76 17.82 -29.81
CA THR A 209 -12.35 16.96 -30.92
C THR A 209 -11.93 15.57 -30.41
N PRO A 210 -12.03 14.51 -31.23
CA PRO A 210 -11.59 13.18 -30.79
C PRO A 210 -10.10 13.10 -30.44
N GLN A 211 -9.26 13.92 -31.08
CA GLN A 211 -7.83 14.07 -30.74
C GLN A 211 -7.64 14.66 -29.33
N GLU A 212 -8.32 15.76 -29.01
CA GLU A 212 -8.26 16.39 -27.67
C GLU A 212 -8.73 15.42 -26.59
N ARG A 213 -9.80 14.66 -26.85
CA ARG A 213 -10.28 13.62 -25.91
C ARG A 213 -9.27 12.53 -25.67
N PHE A 214 -8.62 12.06 -26.72
CA PHE A 214 -7.59 11.04 -26.59
C PHE A 214 -6.42 11.57 -25.76
N GLN A 215 -6.00 12.82 -25.97
CA GLN A 215 -4.94 13.46 -25.20
C GLN A 215 -5.30 13.60 -23.71
N LEU A 216 -6.49 14.10 -23.38
CA LEU A 216 -6.98 14.18 -21.99
C LEU A 216 -7.04 12.79 -21.31
N HIS A 217 -7.48 11.77 -22.06
CA HIS A 217 -7.48 10.39 -21.56
C HIS A 217 -6.06 9.88 -21.31
N LEU A 218 -5.09 10.18 -22.17
CA LEU A 218 -3.70 9.79 -21.97
C LEU A 218 -3.06 10.45 -20.74
N GLU A 219 -3.42 11.70 -20.44
CA GLU A 219 -2.98 12.39 -19.23
C GLU A 219 -3.51 11.70 -17.97
N LEU A 220 -4.82 11.43 -17.93
CA LEU A 220 -5.44 10.69 -16.83
C LEU A 220 -4.89 9.26 -16.71
N TYR A 221 -4.65 8.59 -17.84
CA TYR A 221 -4.05 7.24 -17.89
C TYR A 221 -2.65 7.22 -17.26
N LYS A 222 -1.81 8.23 -17.56
CA LYS A 222 -0.49 8.38 -16.93
C LYS A 222 -0.60 8.64 -15.43
N GLU A 223 -1.60 9.40 -14.99
CA GLU A 223 -1.85 9.61 -13.57
C GLU A 223 -2.15 8.29 -12.87
N VAL A 224 -2.98 7.42 -13.48
CA VAL A 224 -3.27 6.08 -12.95
C VAL A 224 -2.00 5.23 -12.86
N GLU A 225 -1.19 5.21 -13.92
CA GLU A 225 0.09 4.47 -13.91
C GLU A 225 1.04 4.98 -12.83
N SER A 226 1.03 6.28 -12.52
CA SER A 226 1.86 6.85 -11.45
C SER A 226 1.50 6.34 -10.05
N LYS A 227 0.27 5.85 -9.84
CA LYS A 227 -0.19 5.30 -8.56
C LYS A 227 0.13 3.81 -8.37
N GLN A 228 0.64 3.13 -9.40
CA GLN A 228 0.94 1.70 -9.36
C GLN A 228 1.88 1.33 -8.19
N CYS A 229 2.97 2.07 -8.01
CA CYS A 229 3.92 1.79 -6.93
C CYS A 229 3.30 1.94 -5.53
N ALA A 230 2.36 2.89 -5.36
CA ALA A 230 1.67 3.08 -4.09
C ALA A 230 0.70 1.91 -3.81
N TYR A 231 -0.03 1.46 -4.83
CA TYR A 231 -0.89 0.28 -4.74
C TYR A 231 -0.08 -1.00 -4.40
N ASP A 232 1.03 -1.22 -5.10
CA ASP A 232 1.90 -2.39 -4.87
C ASP A 232 2.50 -2.39 -3.46
N SER A 233 2.95 -1.22 -2.98
CA SER A 233 3.45 -1.04 -1.61
C SER A 233 2.40 -1.42 -0.56
N VAL A 234 1.16 -0.94 -0.71
CA VAL A 234 0.04 -1.28 0.19
C VAL A 234 -0.21 -2.79 0.20
N TYR A 235 -0.19 -3.42 -0.98
CA TYR A 235 -0.40 -4.86 -1.11
C TYR A 235 0.72 -5.66 -0.42
N THR A 236 1.99 -5.30 -0.67
CA THR A 236 3.15 -5.98 -0.06
C THR A 236 3.14 -5.86 1.46
N VAL A 237 2.87 -4.67 2.00
CA VAL A 237 2.80 -4.46 3.47
C VAL A 237 1.67 -5.30 4.07
N MET A 238 0.49 -5.33 3.43
CA MET A 238 -0.60 -6.16 3.92
C MET A 238 -0.26 -7.66 3.87
N GLU A 239 0.34 -8.13 2.79
CA GLU A 239 0.72 -9.53 2.65
C GLU A 239 1.71 -9.96 3.74
N GLN A 240 2.67 -9.09 4.08
CA GLN A 240 3.57 -9.30 5.22
C GLN A 240 2.80 -9.43 6.54
N PHE A 241 1.91 -8.49 6.84
CA PHE A 241 1.08 -8.55 8.05
C PHE A 241 0.22 -9.83 8.13
N LEU A 242 -0.39 -10.25 7.03
CA LEU A 242 -1.23 -11.45 6.98
C LEU A 242 -0.41 -12.75 7.11
N ASN A 243 0.85 -12.73 6.68
CA ASN A 243 1.77 -13.85 6.88
C ASN A 243 2.26 -13.94 8.33
N ASP A 244 2.55 -12.80 8.94
CA ASP A 244 3.04 -12.72 10.32
C ASP A 244 1.93 -13.02 11.34
N CYS A 245 0.67 -12.70 11.03
CA CYS A 245 -0.48 -12.93 11.91
C CYS A 245 -1.67 -13.61 11.19
N ARG A 246 -1.81 -14.93 11.34
CA ARG A 246 -2.94 -15.68 10.76
C ARG A 246 -4.31 -15.30 11.32
N ASP A 247 -4.36 -14.80 12.55
CA ASP A 247 -5.59 -14.32 13.21
C ASP A 247 -6.11 -13.00 12.57
N SER A 248 -5.32 -12.35 11.71
CA SER A 248 -5.71 -11.13 10.99
C SER A 248 -6.56 -11.38 9.74
N LYS A 249 -6.81 -12.64 9.37
CA LYS A 249 -7.70 -13.02 8.27
C LYS A 249 -9.17 -12.75 8.63
N GLY A 250 -9.90 -12.14 7.69
CA GLY A 250 -11.27 -11.66 7.87
C GLY A 250 -11.36 -10.30 8.56
N SER A 251 -10.25 -9.58 8.74
CA SER A 251 -10.22 -8.26 9.37
C SER A 251 -10.92 -7.19 8.52
N LYS A 252 -11.30 -6.07 9.15
CA LYS A 252 -11.91 -4.94 8.41
C LYS A 252 -10.91 -4.33 7.44
N THR A 253 -9.65 -4.23 7.83
CA THR A 253 -8.57 -3.75 6.95
C THR A 253 -8.40 -4.64 5.72
N GLU A 254 -8.47 -5.97 5.87
CA GLU A 254 -8.38 -6.91 4.73
C GLU A 254 -9.57 -6.75 3.77
N HIS A 255 -10.79 -6.59 4.29
CA HIS A 255 -11.94 -6.35 3.44
C HIS A 255 -11.83 -5.03 2.64
N ARG A 256 -11.29 -3.98 3.26
CA ARG A 256 -11.00 -2.72 2.57
C ARG A 256 -9.92 -2.89 1.51
N LEU A 257 -8.90 -3.71 1.75
CA LEU A 257 -7.90 -4.05 0.74
C LEU A 257 -8.54 -4.79 -0.44
N HIS A 258 -9.40 -5.78 -0.22
CA HIS A 258 -10.11 -6.47 -1.31
C HIS A 258 -10.99 -5.52 -2.12
N THR A 259 -11.65 -4.56 -1.45
CA THR A 259 -12.41 -3.52 -2.13
C THR A 259 -11.50 -2.65 -3.00
N LEU A 260 -10.33 -2.26 -2.48
CA LEU A 260 -9.31 -1.52 -3.21
C LEU A 260 -8.82 -2.30 -4.44
N GLN A 261 -8.45 -3.58 -4.28
CA GLN A 261 -8.02 -4.46 -5.37
C GLN A 261 -9.08 -4.55 -6.48
N HIS A 262 -10.34 -4.78 -6.10
CA HIS A 262 -11.44 -4.88 -7.05
C HIS A 262 -11.61 -3.57 -7.84
N LYS A 263 -11.67 -2.43 -7.14
CA LYS A 263 -11.80 -1.11 -7.77
C LYS A 263 -10.60 -0.76 -8.65
N TRP A 264 -9.38 -1.04 -8.18
CA TRP A 264 -8.14 -0.81 -8.92
C TRP A 264 -8.15 -1.55 -10.26
N ASN A 265 -8.45 -2.85 -10.23
CA ASN A 265 -8.54 -3.69 -11.43
C ASN A 265 -9.64 -3.20 -12.38
N ALA A 266 -10.80 -2.82 -11.84
CA ALA A 266 -11.91 -2.30 -12.65
C ALA A 266 -11.56 -0.99 -13.35
N VAL A 267 -10.90 -0.05 -12.66
CA VAL A 267 -10.43 1.20 -13.27
C VAL A 267 -9.36 0.94 -14.32
N HIS A 268 -8.38 0.08 -14.05
CA HIS A 268 -7.34 -0.25 -15.03
C HIS A 268 -7.93 -0.85 -16.31
N LEU A 269 -8.88 -1.78 -16.19
CA LEU A 269 -9.56 -2.36 -17.34
C LEU A 269 -10.33 -1.30 -18.13
N LYS A 270 -11.16 -0.50 -17.46
CA LYS A 270 -11.91 0.60 -18.10
C LYS A 270 -10.98 1.60 -18.80
N MET A 271 -9.84 1.92 -18.18
CA MET A 271 -8.83 2.82 -18.73
C MET A 271 -8.20 2.28 -20.01
N GLN A 272 -7.85 1.00 -20.04
CA GLN A 272 -7.27 0.34 -21.21
C GLN A 272 -8.29 0.24 -22.35
N GLU A 273 -9.50 -0.22 -22.08
CA GLU A 273 -10.56 -0.32 -23.09
C GLU A 273 -10.89 1.04 -23.71
N ARG A 274 -11.01 2.08 -22.89
CA ARG A 274 -11.27 3.45 -23.36
C ARG A 274 -10.10 3.99 -24.19
N LYS A 275 -8.85 3.69 -23.81
CA LYS A 275 -7.65 4.09 -24.57
C LYS A 275 -7.66 3.49 -25.97
N VAL A 276 -7.91 2.19 -26.10
CA VAL A 276 -8.00 1.50 -27.40
C VAL A 276 -9.10 2.12 -28.25
N ARG A 277 -10.31 2.26 -27.70
CA ARG A 277 -11.47 2.83 -28.41
C ARG A 277 -11.22 4.25 -28.92
N LEU A 278 -10.61 5.11 -28.11
CA LEU A 278 -10.29 6.49 -28.51
C LEU A 278 -9.18 6.53 -29.56
N SER A 279 -8.16 5.68 -29.46
CA SER A 279 -7.09 5.56 -30.46
C SER A 279 -7.61 5.12 -31.82
N GLU A 280 -8.49 4.12 -31.85
CA GLU A 280 -9.15 3.65 -33.08
C GLU A 280 -9.97 4.77 -33.73
N ARG A 281 -10.76 5.49 -32.91
CA ARG A 281 -11.55 6.63 -33.39
C ARG A 281 -10.68 7.72 -34.01
N VAL A 282 -9.61 8.14 -33.33
CA VAL A 282 -8.66 9.14 -33.84
C VAL A 282 -8.04 8.68 -35.17
N THR A 283 -7.65 7.41 -35.26
CA THR A 283 -7.04 6.84 -36.45
C THR A 283 -8.01 6.86 -37.63
N LEU A 284 -9.24 6.36 -37.43
CA LEU A 284 -10.29 6.34 -38.45
C LEU A 284 -10.65 7.76 -38.92
N GLU A 285 -10.77 8.70 -37.99
CA GLU A 285 -11.10 10.08 -38.32
C GLU A 285 -9.97 10.76 -39.11
N THR A 286 -8.71 10.52 -38.72
CA THR A 286 -7.55 11.07 -39.44
C THR A 286 -7.48 10.51 -40.86
N GLN A 287 -7.70 9.20 -41.02
CA GLN A 287 -7.75 8.54 -42.33
C GLN A 287 -8.90 9.09 -43.19
N PHE A 288 -10.10 9.23 -42.63
CA PHE A 288 -11.26 9.80 -43.33
C PHE A 288 -10.98 11.22 -43.83
N HIS A 289 -10.47 12.11 -42.97
CA HIS A 289 -10.18 13.49 -43.36
C HIS A 289 -9.07 13.56 -44.40
N SER A 290 -7.98 12.79 -44.24
CA SER A 290 -6.88 12.74 -45.21
C SER A 290 -7.37 12.26 -46.58
N ASN A 291 -8.11 11.15 -46.63
CA ASN A 291 -8.63 10.58 -47.87
C ASN A 291 -9.64 11.54 -48.54
N ALA A 292 -10.50 12.20 -47.76
CA ALA A 292 -11.45 13.18 -48.28
C ALA A 292 -10.73 14.40 -48.87
N GLN A 293 -9.69 14.92 -48.20
CA GLN A 293 -8.90 16.05 -48.68
C GLN A 293 -8.14 15.71 -49.97
N GLU A 294 -7.49 14.54 -50.03
CA GLU A 294 -6.79 14.05 -51.22
C GLU A 294 -7.75 13.94 -52.42
N LEU A 295 -8.91 13.30 -52.21
CA LEU A 295 -9.90 13.12 -53.26
C LEU A 295 -10.52 14.45 -53.73
N ILE A 296 -10.83 15.37 -52.80
CA ILE A 296 -11.32 16.71 -53.17
C ILE A 296 -10.28 17.48 -53.97
N GLY A 297 -9.01 17.48 -53.52
CA GLY A 297 -7.92 18.14 -54.24
C GLY A 297 -7.73 17.59 -55.64
N TRP A 298 -7.75 16.27 -55.78
CA TRP A 298 -7.69 15.61 -57.09
C TRP A 298 -8.88 15.98 -57.98
N ILE A 299 -10.12 15.99 -57.45
CA ILE A 299 -11.30 16.39 -58.24
C ILE A 299 -11.14 17.84 -58.72
N GLU A 300 -10.66 18.74 -57.86
CA GLU A 300 -10.44 20.15 -58.22
C GLU A 300 -9.37 20.31 -59.31
N ASP A 301 -8.25 19.58 -59.20
CA ASP A 301 -7.20 19.57 -60.22
C ASP A 301 -7.71 19.00 -61.55
N ALA A 302 -8.47 17.90 -61.52
CA ALA A 302 -9.09 17.31 -62.70
C ALA A 302 -10.09 18.26 -63.36
N MET A 303 -10.94 18.92 -62.57
CA MET A 303 -11.87 19.95 -63.05
C MET A 303 -11.12 21.13 -63.68
N ASN A 304 -10.02 21.58 -63.07
CA ASN A 304 -9.19 22.66 -63.61
C ASN A 304 -8.51 22.27 -64.93
N MET A 305 -7.98 21.04 -65.04
CA MET A 305 -7.43 20.54 -66.31
C MET A 305 -8.50 20.51 -67.40
N LEU A 306 -9.70 20.03 -67.08
CA LEU A 306 -10.82 19.96 -68.02
C LEU A 306 -11.26 21.35 -68.50
N ASN A 307 -11.32 22.33 -67.60
CA ASN A 307 -11.68 23.71 -67.91
C ASN A 307 -10.63 24.44 -68.77
N LYS A 308 -9.34 24.08 -68.62
CA LYS A 308 -8.23 24.65 -69.42
C LYS A 308 -8.04 23.94 -70.76
N ALA A 309 -8.70 22.81 -70.97
CA ALA A 309 -8.48 22.01 -72.15
C ALA A 309 -9.05 22.71 -73.41
N PRO A 310 -8.30 22.74 -74.53
CA PRO A 310 -8.66 23.52 -75.71
C PRO A 310 -10.01 23.08 -76.29
N ALA A 311 -10.67 24.01 -76.99
CA ALA A 311 -11.91 23.72 -77.72
C ALA A 311 -11.69 22.61 -78.78
N PRO A 312 -12.73 21.84 -79.13
CA PRO A 312 -12.64 20.81 -80.16
C PRO A 312 -12.11 21.37 -81.48
N SER A 313 -11.05 20.77 -82.01
CA SER A 313 -10.47 21.16 -83.30
C SER A 313 -11.39 20.73 -84.45
N LEU A 314 -11.44 21.54 -85.50
CA LEU A 314 -12.10 21.19 -86.76
C LEU A 314 -11.19 20.41 -87.72
N ILE A 315 -9.91 20.24 -87.35
CA ILE A 315 -8.91 19.52 -88.15
C ILE A 315 -8.81 18.08 -87.66
N GLN A 316 -8.98 17.13 -88.58
CA GLN A 316 -9.10 15.69 -88.31
C GLN A 316 -7.92 15.10 -87.50
N GLU A 317 -6.69 15.52 -87.77
CA GLU A 317 -5.50 15.05 -87.06
C GLU A 317 -5.49 15.55 -85.61
N TYR A 318 -5.77 16.83 -85.38
CA TYR A 318 -5.79 17.44 -84.06
C TYR A 318 -6.98 16.99 -83.20
N ILE A 319 -8.17 16.79 -83.78
CA ILE A 319 -9.32 16.28 -83.02
C ILE A 319 -9.12 14.82 -82.60
N THR A 320 -8.42 14.01 -83.41
CA THR A 320 -8.04 12.64 -83.04
C THR A 320 -7.08 12.64 -81.85
N ILE A 321 -6.10 13.55 -81.84
CA ILE A 321 -5.19 13.75 -80.70
C ILE A 321 -5.97 14.23 -79.47
N GLN A 322 -6.86 15.22 -79.60
CA GLN A 322 -7.66 15.71 -78.47
C GLN A 322 -8.59 14.64 -77.88
N ILE A 323 -9.16 13.76 -78.71
CA ILE A 323 -9.95 12.61 -78.25
C ILE A 323 -9.07 11.61 -77.52
N GLN A 324 -7.88 11.31 -78.06
CA GLN A 324 -6.95 10.40 -77.43
C GLN A 324 -6.49 10.97 -76.08
N ASP A 325 -6.07 12.24 -76.02
CA ASP A 325 -5.73 12.94 -74.79
C ASP A 325 -6.90 12.96 -73.81
N HIS A 326 -8.13 13.19 -74.27
CA HIS A 326 -9.31 13.17 -73.41
C HIS A 326 -9.64 11.77 -72.89
N GLN A 327 -9.54 10.72 -73.71
CA GLN A 327 -9.76 9.33 -73.28
C GLN A 327 -8.73 8.89 -72.25
N VAL A 328 -7.52 9.42 -72.34
CA VAL A 328 -6.48 9.24 -71.35
C VAL A 328 -6.81 10.01 -70.08
N THR A 329 -7.17 11.28 -70.22
CA THR A 329 -7.41 12.22 -69.12
C THR A 329 -8.79 12.01 -68.48
N CYS A 330 -9.68 11.20 -69.07
CA CYS A 330 -11.05 10.94 -68.62
C CYS A 330 -11.54 9.60 -69.21
N PRO A 331 -11.29 8.44 -68.56
CA PRO A 331 -11.79 7.16 -69.05
C PRO A 331 -13.29 7.09 -68.83
N GLY A 332 -14.04 6.80 -69.89
CA GLY A 332 -15.49 6.73 -69.86
C GLY A 332 -16.05 5.67 -68.88
N ARG A 333 -17.32 5.91 -68.51
CA ARG A 333 -18.24 5.22 -67.57
C ARG A 333 -18.32 3.67 -67.53
N ASN A 334 -17.47 2.90 -68.20
CA ASN A 334 -17.69 1.46 -68.41
C ASN A 334 -16.88 0.48 -67.53
N THR A 335 -16.44 0.88 -66.33
CA THR A 335 -15.98 -0.09 -65.30
C THR A 335 -16.81 0.05 -64.03
N VAL A 336 -17.99 -0.58 -64.06
CA VAL A 336 -19.00 -0.58 -62.98
C VAL A 336 -18.76 -1.68 -61.92
N HIS A 337 -17.59 -2.31 -61.82
CA HIS A 337 -17.35 -3.30 -60.76
C HIS A 337 -15.96 -3.21 -60.13
N PRO A 338 -15.84 -3.29 -58.80
CA PRO A 338 -14.56 -3.49 -58.14
C PRO A 338 -14.17 -4.97 -58.31
N PRO A 339 -12.94 -5.30 -58.74
CA PRO A 339 -12.46 -6.66 -58.57
C PRO A 339 -12.06 -6.87 -57.09
N PRO A 340 -12.36 -8.05 -56.52
CA PRO A 340 -11.91 -8.40 -55.18
C PRO A 340 -10.40 -8.67 -55.18
N HIS A 341 -9.84 -8.61 -53.97
CA HIS A 341 -8.44 -8.67 -53.60
C HIS A 341 -7.51 -9.64 -54.37
N HIS A 342 -6.23 -9.25 -54.26
CA HIS A 342 -4.98 -9.99 -54.37
C HIS A 342 -4.20 -9.96 -55.70
N THR A 343 -3.10 -9.20 -55.62
CA THR A 343 -1.74 -9.50 -56.10
C THR A 343 -1.60 -10.65 -57.09
N VAL A 344 -1.47 -10.35 -58.38
CA VAL A 344 -0.57 -11.11 -59.28
C VAL A 344 0.01 -10.17 -60.33
N ALA A 345 1.21 -9.69 -60.04
CA ALA A 345 2.35 -9.77 -60.95
C ALA A 345 2.04 -9.82 -62.46
N LYS A 346 1.81 -8.65 -63.04
CA LYS A 346 2.41 -8.30 -64.33
C LYS A 346 3.00 -6.90 -64.18
N CYS A 347 4.20 -6.80 -63.61
CA CYS A 347 5.39 -6.81 -64.47
C CYS A 347 5.22 -5.74 -65.56
N TYR A 348 5.31 -4.45 -65.21
CA TYR A 348 6.59 -3.75 -65.04
C TYR A 348 7.44 -3.64 -66.33
N LEU A 349 6.99 -4.10 -67.50
CA LEU A 349 7.85 -4.12 -68.69
C LEU A 349 7.17 -3.80 -70.02
N MET A 350 6.39 -2.71 -70.09
CA MET A 350 6.25 -1.92 -71.33
C MET A 350 6.00 -0.47 -70.91
N ALA A 351 7.04 0.32 -70.77
CA ALA A 351 7.61 1.10 -71.88
C ALA A 351 7.20 2.56 -71.71
N GLN A 352 8.24 3.36 -71.49
CA GLN A 352 8.37 4.78 -71.72
C GLN A 352 7.34 5.33 -72.75
N ASN A 353 6.71 6.47 -72.41
CA ASN A 353 6.06 7.45 -73.31
C ASN A 353 4.52 7.49 -73.40
N HIS A 354 3.75 6.83 -72.53
CA HIS A 354 2.29 6.76 -72.74
C HIS A 354 1.43 7.68 -71.84
N PRO A 355 0.53 8.50 -72.45
CA PRO A 355 -0.56 9.18 -71.78
C PRO A 355 -1.54 8.08 -71.33
N GLY A 356 -1.31 7.46 -70.17
CA GLY A 356 -2.14 6.34 -69.67
C GLY A 356 -2.22 6.29 -68.14
N ARG A 357 -1.56 7.24 -67.47
CA ARG A 357 -1.56 7.35 -66.00
C ARG A 357 -2.93 7.65 -65.42
N PHE A 358 -3.70 8.52 -66.07
CA PHE A 358 -4.94 9.02 -65.47
C PHE A 358 -6.09 8.00 -65.48
N SER A 359 -6.10 7.00 -66.36
CA SER A 359 -7.08 5.91 -66.30
C SER A 359 -6.88 4.99 -65.09
N SER A 360 -5.61 4.70 -64.78
CA SER A 360 -5.22 4.08 -63.52
C SER A 360 -5.58 4.97 -62.34
N ASP A 361 -5.43 6.29 -62.47
CA ASP A 361 -5.77 7.23 -61.42
C ASP A 361 -7.29 7.31 -61.19
N VAL A 362 -8.15 7.36 -62.20
CA VAL A 362 -9.62 7.39 -62.02
C VAL A 362 -10.12 6.09 -61.40
N ALA A 363 -9.59 4.93 -61.80
CA ALA A 363 -9.92 3.66 -61.17
C ALA A 363 -9.41 3.62 -59.71
N SER A 364 -8.21 4.14 -59.45
CA SER A 364 -7.64 4.25 -58.11
C SER A 364 -8.43 5.22 -57.21
N HIS A 365 -8.85 6.37 -57.72
CA HIS A 365 -9.60 7.39 -56.97
C HIS A 365 -11.08 7.00 -56.82
N SER A 366 -11.64 6.24 -57.77
CA SER A 366 -12.94 5.56 -57.58
C SER A 366 -12.85 4.47 -56.52
N ALA A 367 -11.73 3.76 -56.42
CA ALA A 367 -11.48 2.84 -55.32
C ALA A 367 -11.29 3.59 -53.99
N GLN A 368 -10.61 4.74 -53.99
CA GLN A 368 -10.51 5.62 -52.82
C GLN A 368 -11.88 6.19 -52.39
N LEU A 369 -12.81 6.48 -53.31
CA LEU A 369 -14.19 6.84 -52.98
C LEU A 369 -14.90 5.71 -52.23
N ASN A 370 -14.75 4.46 -52.69
CA ASN A 370 -15.29 3.29 -52.01
C ASN A 370 -14.63 3.08 -50.63
N THR A 371 -13.31 3.27 -50.53
CA THR A 371 -12.58 3.21 -49.26
C THR A 371 -13.03 4.32 -48.30
N LEU A 372 -13.29 5.52 -48.80
CA LEU A 372 -13.81 6.64 -48.01
C LEU A 372 -15.23 6.34 -47.48
N GLU A 373 -16.08 5.72 -48.31
CA GLU A 373 -17.39 5.22 -47.89
C GLU A 373 -17.27 4.14 -46.81
N GLN A 374 -16.37 3.16 -46.98
CA GLN A 374 -16.08 2.13 -46.00
C GLN A 374 -15.50 2.69 -44.69
N CYS A 375 -14.65 3.71 -44.73
CA CYS A 375 -14.14 4.40 -43.54
C CYS A 375 -15.23 5.21 -42.82
N SER A 376 -16.24 5.70 -43.55
CA SER A 376 -17.33 6.49 -42.99
C SER A 376 -18.35 5.67 -42.19
N GLU A 377 -18.48 4.37 -42.48
CA GLU A 377 -19.43 3.48 -41.83
C GLU A 377 -19.09 3.21 -40.35
N PRO A 378 -17.89 2.73 -39.98
CA PRO A 378 -17.50 2.53 -38.58
C PRO A 378 -17.56 3.84 -37.79
N LEU A 379 -17.22 4.98 -38.41
CA LEU A 379 -17.31 6.27 -37.75
C LEU A 379 -18.75 6.61 -37.30
N ARG A 380 -19.81 6.02 -37.88
CA ARG A 380 -21.19 6.21 -37.38
C ARG A 380 -21.41 5.63 -35.99
N ASP A 381 -20.68 4.57 -35.64
CA ASP A 381 -20.83 3.86 -34.37
C ASP A 381 -20.09 4.56 -33.23
N TYR A 382 -19.03 5.33 -33.55
CA TYR A 382 -18.21 6.06 -32.58
C TYR A 382 -18.59 7.56 -32.42
N SER A 383 -19.54 8.06 -33.21
CA SER A 383 -19.78 9.50 -33.37
C SER A 383 -21.08 10.00 -32.74
N SER A 384 -20.98 11.12 -32.01
CA SER A 384 -22.13 11.95 -31.63
C SER A 384 -23.00 12.28 -32.85
N LYS A 385 -24.31 12.56 -32.65
CA LYS A 385 -25.23 12.98 -33.73
C LYS A 385 -24.65 14.14 -34.56
N GLN A 386 -23.95 15.07 -33.91
CA GLN A 386 -23.33 16.22 -34.57
C GLN A 386 -22.12 15.80 -35.42
N HIS A 387 -21.25 14.91 -34.91
CA HIS A 387 -20.09 14.43 -35.66
C HIS A 387 -20.51 13.54 -36.85
N ARG A 388 -21.58 12.75 -36.70
CA ARG A 388 -22.23 12.06 -37.82
C ARG A 388 -22.72 13.01 -38.91
N SER A 389 -23.28 14.17 -38.54
CA SER A 389 -23.74 15.17 -39.52
C SER A 389 -22.57 15.80 -40.28
N LEU A 390 -21.44 16.06 -39.63
CA LEU A 390 -20.23 16.58 -40.28
C LEU A 390 -19.67 15.59 -41.31
N ILE A 391 -19.56 14.31 -40.94
CA ILE A 391 -19.11 13.24 -41.86
C ILE A 391 -20.05 13.15 -43.08
N GLN A 392 -21.37 13.20 -42.85
CA GLN A 392 -22.35 13.18 -43.95
C GLN A 392 -22.23 14.41 -44.86
N ASN A 393 -21.98 15.60 -44.32
CA ASN A 393 -21.78 16.81 -45.12
C ASN A 393 -20.50 16.72 -45.99
N VAL A 394 -19.40 16.20 -45.43
CA VAL A 394 -18.16 15.98 -46.18
C VAL A 394 -18.41 14.96 -47.31
N MET A 395 -19.04 13.83 -47.00
CA MET A 395 -19.41 12.82 -48.01
C MET A 395 -20.34 13.38 -49.09
N GLY A 396 -21.32 14.21 -48.71
CA GLY A 396 -22.20 14.89 -49.66
C GLY A 396 -21.43 15.80 -50.60
N THR A 397 -20.48 16.57 -50.07
CA THR A 397 -19.62 17.48 -50.84
C THR A 397 -18.74 16.71 -51.84
N VAL A 398 -18.12 15.61 -51.39
CA VAL A 398 -17.30 14.74 -52.26
C VAL A 398 -18.16 14.16 -53.39
N ARG A 399 -19.35 13.62 -53.09
CA ARG A 399 -20.27 13.07 -54.10
C ARG A 399 -20.72 14.12 -55.11
N GLU A 400 -21.06 15.32 -54.65
CA GLU A 400 -21.48 16.41 -55.53
C GLU A 400 -20.35 16.83 -56.48
N LYS A 401 -19.13 17.02 -55.96
CA LYS A 401 -17.94 17.35 -56.77
C LYS A 401 -17.61 16.25 -57.78
N TRP A 402 -17.66 14.99 -57.36
CA TRP A 402 -17.43 13.84 -58.23
C TRP A 402 -18.48 13.74 -59.36
N ALA A 403 -19.75 13.96 -59.03
CA ALA A 403 -20.84 13.97 -60.01
C ALA A 403 -20.65 15.10 -61.05
N LYS A 404 -20.27 16.31 -60.60
CA LYS A 404 -19.95 17.44 -61.49
C LYS A 404 -18.79 17.12 -62.42
N LEU A 405 -17.69 16.58 -61.89
CA LEU A 405 -16.54 16.17 -62.71
C LEU A 405 -16.99 15.16 -63.78
N THR A 406 -17.70 14.09 -63.37
CA THR A 406 -18.20 13.05 -64.29
C THR A 406 -19.13 13.61 -65.37
N GLN A 407 -19.95 14.61 -65.03
CA GLN A 407 -20.82 15.29 -66.00
C GLN A 407 -20.00 16.08 -67.01
N CYS A 408 -19.05 16.92 -66.54
CA CYS A 408 -18.24 17.75 -67.42
C CYS A 408 -17.35 16.90 -68.34
N THR A 409 -16.78 15.80 -67.84
CA THR A 409 -15.99 14.89 -68.67
C THR A 409 -16.86 14.27 -69.78
N SER A 410 -18.07 13.81 -69.45
CA SER A 410 -19.01 13.28 -70.44
C SER A 410 -19.44 14.32 -71.48
N GLN A 411 -19.68 15.57 -71.07
CA GLN A 411 -20.01 16.66 -72.00
C GLN A 411 -18.86 16.95 -72.96
N ARG A 412 -17.62 17.00 -72.45
CA ARG A 412 -16.43 17.18 -73.30
C ARG A 412 -16.26 16.02 -74.29
N GLU A 413 -16.47 14.78 -73.84
CA GLU A 413 -16.41 13.60 -74.71
C GLU A 413 -17.41 13.72 -75.86
N GLN A 414 -18.66 14.11 -75.57
CA GLN A 414 -19.70 14.33 -76.58
C GLN A 414 -19.28 15.41 -77.59
N SER A 415 -18.83 16.58 -77.12
CA SER A 415 -18.38 17.67 -78.00
C SER A 415 -17.19 17.28 -78.89
N LEU A 416 -16.25 16.49 -78.37
CA LEU A 416 -15.12 15.99 -79.16
C LEU A 416 -15.57 14.98 -80.23
N GLN A 417 -16.49 14.07 -79.89
CA GLN A 417 -17.05 13.10 -80.83
C GLN A 417 -17.88 13.76 -81.93
N GLU A 418 -18.64 14.80 -81.61
CA GLU A 418 -19.38 15.62 -82.57
C GLU A 418 -18.43 16.36 -83.53
N ALA A 419 -17.41 17.03 -82.99
CA ALA A 419 -16.40 17.71 -83.79
C ALA A 419 -15.66 16.75 -84.73
N ARG A 420 -15.35 15.52 -84.27
CA ARG A 420 -14.76 14.48 -85.12
C ARG A 420 -15.68 14.08 -86.27
N LYS A 421 -16.99 13.90 -86.02
CA LYS A 421 -17.94 13.58 -87.09
C LYS A 421 -18.00 14.68 -88.14
N HIS A 422 -17.98 15.95 -87.71
CA HIS A 422 -17.92 17.09 -88.62
C HIS A 422 -16.62 17.14 -89.43
N ALA A 423 -15.47 16.95 -88.78
CA ALA A 423 -14.15 16.94 -89.44
C ALA A 423 -13.94 15.77 -90.42
N GLN A 424 -14.77 14.72 -90.34
CA GLN A 424 -14.79 13.60 -91.29
C GLN A 424 -15.70 13.83 -92.51
N GLN A 425 -16.62 14.81 -92.42
CA GLN A 425 -17.60 15.12 -93.46
C GLN A 425 -17.17 16.29 -94.37
N VAL A 426 -16.25 17.12 -93.88
CA VAL A 426 -15.59 18.22 -94.61
C VAL A 426 -14.26 17.72 -95.14
#